data_AF-A0A930PFK5-F1
#
_entry.id   AF-A0A930PFK5-F1
#
_cell.length_a   1.000
_cell.length_b   1.000
_cell.length_c   1.000
_cell.angle_alpha   90.00
_cell.angle_beta   90.00
_cell.angle_gamma   90.00
#
_symmetry.space_group_name_H-M   'P 1'
#
loop_
_entity.id
_entity.type
_entity.pdbx_description
1 polymer ?
#
loop_
_entity_poly.entity_id
_entity_poly.type
_entity_poly.pdbx_seq_one_letter_code
_entity_poly.pdbx_strand_id
1 'polypeptide(L)'
;WPAQGKGQESYTVKFDNTVRSADFTKSHYDWDNMLPDYNRRNVTTKQEDAVALLMNDVGIATNMQYTDRASGTQSYMAERALRNYFDYDASMVTRANEGVDNFIEIVKKELRNGFPLYISGDSKTGGGHAWVCDGFDEEDRFHMNFGWNGQANGYYSLATLSVTSTGSEFNGAQHSFNLRLHVIAIHPNKPNTPKIDDDIAYQSPNIKFNNDGMMAFVGDAPTTTSDASKVMYTGFINQANAVLVGDIGLGIYDQEGKLVKVTPYGQDGRKIFSKERFVFNDGEWVSGGVINDKVTFTLDFKSLTNGTYSLYPIAARMLEDGKLGAWARMKTAPRIVMKVENSKITYLELPTEKPVFQLTAEPKLDNKLMLGEPNVLRLDIRKLDANIFYGTVKVELINNDNKVVYTTETAGTIDFDTFTTKRVRLPFNLPYDIASGTYHLRTTITNTDNISYLVREMPSQEPYTLTIEEKSQTGI
;
A
#
# COMPACT_ATOMS: atom_id res chain seq x y z
N TRP A 1 22.76 4.24 -11.65
CA TRP A 1 22.93 5.36 -10.70
C TRP A 1 23.34 4.77 -9.37
N PRO A 2 24.18 5.44 -8.57
CA PRO A 2 24.85 6.70 -8.88
C PRO A 2 26.03 6.49 -9.83
N ALA A 3 26.65 7.56 -10.33
CA ALA A 3 27.92 7.43 -11.07
C ALA A 3 29.10 7.10 -10.14
N GLN A 4 28.99 7.52 -8.87
CA GLN A 4 30.00 7.35 -7.84
C GLN A 4 29.32 7.16 -6.49
N GLY A 5 29.86 6.28 -5.64
CA GLY A 5 29.37 6.10 -4.28
C GLY A 5 29.78 7.25 -3.34
N LYS A 6 29.29 7.19 -2.10
CA LYS A 6 29.66 8.17 -1.05
C LYS A 6 29.97 7.47 0.27
N GLY A 7 30.82 8.09 1.08
CA GLY A 7 31.22 7.55 2.38
C GLY A 7 32.06 6.27 2.29
N GLN A 8 32.17 5.57 3.41
CA GLN A 8 32.94 4.34 3.56
C GLN A 8 32.26 3.44 4.60
N GLU A 9 32.50 2.14 4.53
CA GLU A 9 32.00 1.17 5.50
C GLU A 9 33.09 0.13 5.81
N SER A 10 33.06 -0.42 7.02
CA SER A 10 33.98 -1.48 7.44
C SER A 10 33.36 -2.35 8.52
N TYR A 11 33.43 -3.66 8.36
CA TYR A 11 32.89 -4.61 9.32
C TYR A 11 33.66 -5.93 9.31
N THR A 12 33.49 -6.72 10.37
CA THR A 12 34.07 -8.06 10.49
C THR A 12 33.05 -9.11 10.07
N VAL A 13 33.44 -9.99 9.14
CA VAL A 13 32.68 -11.18 8.76
C VAL A 13 32.83 -12.22 9.86
N LYS A 14 31.71 -12.69 10.43
CA LYS A 14 31.75 -13.63 11.57
C LYS A 14 32.27 -15.01 11.19
N PHE A 15 32.07 -15.44 9.94
CA PHE A 15 32.41 -16.77 9.48
C PHE A 15 33.92 -17.04 9.50
N ASP A 16 34.73 -16.09 9.00
CA ASP A 16 36.18 -16.24 8.85
C ASP A 16 36.99 -15.21 9.67
N ASN A 17 36.32 -14.34 10.43
CA ASN A 17 36.89 -13.22 11.19
C ASN A 17 37.67 -12.20 10.34
N THR A 18 37.43 -12.16 9.03
CA THR A 18 38.08 -11.18 8.16
C THR A 18 37.37 -9.83 8.21
N VAL A 19 38.14 -8.75 8.05
CA VAL A 19 37.59 -7.41 7.89
C VAL A 19 37.33 -7.16 6.41
N ARG A 20 36.12 -6.67 6.10
CA ARG A 20 35.74 -6.17 4.77
C ARG A 20 35.55 -4.67 4.89
N SER A 21 36.10 -3.94 3.94
CA SER A 21 36.10 -2.47 3.94
C SER A 21 36.09 -1.92 2.53
N ALA A 22 35.35 -0.84 2.32
CA ALA A 22 35.33 -0.08 1.07
C ALA A 22 35.16 1.41 1.35
N ASP A 23 35.89 2.22 0.59
CA ASP A 23 35.70 3.67 0.50
C ASP A 23 34.96 3.96 -0.81
N PHE A 24 33.65 4.09 -0.72
CA PHE A 24 32.76 4.24 -1.87
C PHE A 24 32.98 5.57 -2.61
N THR A 25 33.65 6.54 -1.97
CA THR A 25 34.09 7.77 -2.67
C THR A 25 35.14 7.50 -3.73
N LYS A 26 35.78 6.32 -3.73
CA LYS A 26 36.71 5.87 -4.79
C LYS A 26 36.05 4.97 -5.83
N SER A 27 34.79 4.59 -5.63
CA SER A 27 34.08 3.68 -6.51
C SER A 27 33.33 4.43 -7.60
N HIS A 28 33.74 4.22 -8.86
CA HIS A 28 33.06 4.74 -10.05
C HIS A 28 32.35 3.61 -10.79
N TYR A 29 31.02 3.73 -10.92
CA TYR A 29 30.20 2.68 -11.52
C TYR A 29 30.06 2.88 -13.03
N ASP A 30 30.75 2.06 -13.81
CA ASP A 30 30.73 2.05 -15.28
C ASP A 30 29.47 1.34 -15.80
N TRP A 31 28.31 1.99 -15.67
CA TRP A 31 27.00 1.44 -16.05
C TRP A 31 26.94 0.98 -17.52
N ASP A 32 27.66 1.63 -18.42
CA ASP A 32 27.69 1.26 -19.85
C ASP A 32 28.37 -0.10 -20.08
N ASN A 33 29.26 -0.50 -19.17
CA ASN A 33 29.91 -1.82 -19.18
C ASN A 33 29.23 -2.84 -18.25
N MET A 34 28.17 -2.46 -17.53
CA MET A 34 27.35 -3.41 -16.77
C MET A 34 26.28 -4.01 -17.68
N LEU A 35 26.49 -5.26 -18.11
CA LEU A 35 25.53 -5.95 -18.97
C LEU A 35 24.27 -6.34 -18.17
N PRO A 36 23.08 -6.33 -18.79
CA PRO A 36 21.87 -6.84 -18.13
C PRO A 36 21.87 -8.37 -17.97
N ASP A 37 22.71 -9.08 -18.73
CA ASP A 37 22.86 -10.54 -18.69
C ASP A 37 24.30 -10.94 -19.05
N TYR A 38 24.89 -11.76 -18.18
CA TYR A 38 26.28 -12.25 -18.28
C TYR A 38 26.38 -13.70 -18.78
N ASN A 39 25.26 -14.38 -19.10
CA ASN A 39 25.26 -15.71 -19.74
C ASN A 39 25.59 -15.66 -21.26
N ARG A 40 26.06 -14.51 -21.74
CA ARG A 40 26.32 -14.23 -23.15
C ARG A 40 27.69 -14.75 -23.57
N ARG A 41 27.83 -15.08 -24.85
CA ARG A 41 29.15 -15.32 -25.45
C ARG A 41 29.90 -13.99 -25.59
N ASN A 42 31.20 -13.97 -25.30
CA ASN A 42 32.11 -12.83 -25.43
C ASN A 42 31.93 -11.68 -24.43
N VAL A 43 31.64 -11.97 -23.16
CA VAL A 43 31.79 -10.98 -22.08
C VAL A 43 33.27 -10.61 -21.93
N THR A 44 33.56 -9.32 -21.80
CA THR A 44 34.93 -8.82 -21.60
C THR A 44 35.27 -8.67 -20.12
N THR A 45 36.55 -8.76 -19.75
CA THR A 45 37.02 -8.54 -18.37
C THR A 45 36.58 -7.17 -17.83
N LYS A 46 36.56 -6.13 -18.68
CA LYS A 46 36.06 -4.80 -18.28
C LYS A 46 34.59 -4.84 -17.83
N GLN A 47 33.76 -5.62 -18.51
CA GLN A 47 32.34 -5.77 -18.16
C GLN A 47 32.17 -6.61 -16.89
N GLU A 48 32.99 -7.65 -16.69
CA GLU A 48 33.01 -8.45 -15.47
C GLU A 48 33.44 -7.60 -14.26
N ASP A 49 34.54 -6.86 -14.38
CA ASP A 49 35.06 -5.98 -13.33
C ASP A 49 34.05 -4.88 -12.95
N ALA A 50 33.33 -4.33 -13.94
CA ALA A 50 32.32 -3.30 -13.70
C ALA A 50 31.20 -3.81 -12.77
N VAL A 51 30.60 -4.97 -13.08
CA VAL A 51 29.54 -5.53 -12.21
C VAL A 51 30.11 -6.08 -10.89
N ALA A 52 31.31 -6.65 -10.91
CA ALA A 52 31.97 -7.18 -9.71
C ALA A 52 32.24 -6.07 -8.68
N LEU A 53 32.67 -4.88 -9.13
CA LEU A 53 32.83 -3.71 -8.26
C LEU A 53 31.52 -3.33 -7.59
N LEU A 54 30.42 -3.25 -8.36
CA LEU A 54 29.10 -2.94 -7.80
C LEU A 54 28.67 -3.98 -6.77
N MET A 55 28.82 -5.28 -7.08
CA MET A 55 28.44 -6.37 -6.17
C MET A 55 29.28 -6.39 -4.89
N ASN A 56 30.58 -6.14 -4.99
CA ASN A 56 31.47 -6.00 -3.84
C ASN A 56 31.04 -4.84 -2.95
N ASP A 57 30.80 -3.67 -3.54
CA ASP A 57 30.45 -2.47 -2.79
C ASP A 57 29.09 -2.61 -2.10
N VAL A 58 28.08 -3.13 -2.80
CA VAL A 58 26.74 -3.39 -2.23
C VAL A 58 26.84 -4.39 -1.08
N GLY A 59 27.65 -5.45 -1.23
CA GLY A 59 27.87 -6.41 -0.15
C GLY A 59 28.54 -5.78 1.08
N ILE A 60 29.55 -4.95 0.88
CA ILE A 60 30.23 -4.27 1.99
C ILE A 60 29.31 -3.23 2.66
N ALA A 61 28.62 -2.42 1.86
CA ALA A 61 27.68 -1.39 2.32
C ALA A 61 26.55 -1.95 3.21
N THR A 62 26.18 -3.21 2.96
CA THR A 62 25.13 -3.93 3.70
C THR A 62 25.66 -4.82 4.81
N ASN A 63 26.96 -4.77 5.14
CA ASN A 63 27.60 -5.63 6.13
C ASN A 63 27.35 -7.14 5.89
N MET A 64 27.39 -7.55 4.61
CA MET A 64 27.09 -8.91 4.17
C MET A 64 27.90 -9.96 4.93
N GLN A 65 27.23 -10.93 5.55
CA GLN A 65 27.91 -12.04 6.19
C GLN A 65 28.25 -13.08 5.12
N TYR A 66 29.45 -12.95 4.55
CA TYR A 66 29.96 -13.86 3.53
C TYR A 66 30.28 -15.24 4.09
N THR A 67 29.89 -16.28 3.35
CA THR A 67 30.36 -17.66 3.54
C THR A 67 30.66 -18.29 2.18
N ASP A 68 31.24 -19.48 2.19
CA ASP A 68 31.52 -20.27 0.98
C ASP A 68 30.25 -20.80 0.29
N ARG A 69 29.13 -20.93 1.02
CA ARG A 69 27.89 -21.52 0.52
C ARG A 69 26.80 -20.49 0.22
N ALA A 70 26.54 -19.58 1.15
CA ALA A 70 25.48 -18.59 1.05
C ALA A 70 25.79 -17.36 1.91
N SER A 71 25.51 -16.17 1.39
CA SER A 71 25.78 -14.91 2.09
C SER A 71 24.48 -14.22 2.45
N GLY A 72 24.43 -13.54 3.61
CA GLY A 72 23.19 -12.93 4.08
C GLY A 72 23.39 -11.60 4.80
N THR A 73 22.37 -10.74 4.69
CA THR A 73 22.23 -9.50 5.46
C THR A 73 20.76 -9.27 5.82
N GLN A 74 20.46 -8.21 6.57
CA GLN A 74 19.11 -7.83 6.97
C GLN A 74 18.58 -6.72 6.06
N SER A 75 17.27 -6.69 5.78
CA SER A 75 16.66 -5.71 4.85
C SER A 75 16.92 -4.26 5.27
N TYR A 76 16.96 -3.96 6.57
CA TYR A 76 17.27 -2.61 7.06
C TYR A 76 18.71 -2.17 6.72
N MET A 77 19.65 -3.10 6.53
CA MET A 77 20.99 -2.77 6.06
C MET A 77 20.98 -2.37 4.58
N ALA A 78 20.10 -2.96 3.76
CA ALA A 78 19.91 -2.56 2.36
C ALA A 78 19.29 -1.16 2.26
N GLU A 79 18.24 -0.87 3.03
CA GLU A 79 17.65 0.48 3.13
C GLU A 79 18.71 1.52 3.54
N ARG A 80 19.49 1.22 4.58
CA ARG A 80 20.59 2.07 5.06
C ARG A 80 21.65 2.29 3.98
N ALA A 81 22.08 1.24 3.30
CA ALA A 81 23.13 1.29 2.29
C ALA A 81 22.73 2.18 1.09
N LEU A 82 21.52 2.00 0.58
CA LEU A 82 20.96 2.81 -0.51
C LEU A 82 21.03 4.30 -0.20
N ARG A 83 20.67 4.68 1.03
CA ARG A 83 20.61 6.09 1.46
C ARG A 83 21.97 6.68 1.80
N ASN A 84 22.76 5.94 2.58
CA ASN A 84 24.02 6.43 3.12
C ASN A 84 25.16 6.37 2.11
N TYR A 85 25.13 5.44 1.16
CA TYR A 85 26.28 5.16 0.29
C TYR A 85 25.99 5.25 -1.21
N PHE A 86 24.74 5.09 -1.66
CA PHE A 86 24.40 5.03 -3.10
C PHE A 86 23.49 6.17 -3.60
N ASP A 87 23.17 7.15 -2.75
CA ASP A 87 22.40 8.33 -3.12
C ASP A 87 21.00 8.04 -3.68
N TYR A 88 20.27 7.25 -2.90
CA TYR A 88 18.85 6.99 -3.07
C TYR A 88 18.07 7.51 -1.86
N ASP A 89 16.80 7.84 -2.07
CA ASP A 89 15.80 7.67 -1.02
C ASP A 89 15.39 6.21 -1.00
N ALA A 90 15.30 5.64 0.18
CA ALA A 90 14.82 4.29 0.38
C ALA A 90 13.91 4.24 1.61
N SER A 91 12.86 3.44 1.55
CA SER A 91 12.02 3.24 2.72
C SER A 91 11.46 1.83 2.80
N MET A 92 11.65 1.20 3.95
CA MET A 92 11.18 -0.15 4.22
C MET A 92 9.75 -0.15 4.77
N VAL A 93 8.90 -0.92 4.09
CA VAL A 93 7.49 -1.15 4.42
C VAL A 93 7.29 -2.64 4.70
N THR A 94 6.43 -2.97 5.67
CA THR A 94 6.14 -4.37 6.02
C THR A 94 4.67 -4.70 5.79
N ARG A 95 4.39 -5.89 5.25
CA ARG A 95 3.00 -6.34 5.02
C ARG A 95 2.20 -6.38 6.31
N ALA A 96 2.84 -6.69 7.44
CA ALA A 96 2.19 -6.72 8.75
C ALA A 96 1.69 -5.34 9.20
N ASN A 97 2.42 -4.28 8.89
CA ASN A 97 2.06 -2.92 9.28
C ASN A 97 1.00 -2.29 8.37
N GLU A 98 1.02 -2.63 7.07
CA GLU A 98 0.11 -2.07 6.08
C GLU A 98 -1.21 -2.84 5.95
N GLY A 99 -1.22 -4.14 6.24
CA GLY A 99 -2.27 -5.04 5.77
C GLY A 99 -2.06 -5.44 4.30
N VAL A 100 -2.68 -6.54 3.88
CA VAL A 100 -2.38 -7.16 2.58
C VAL A 100 -2.74 -6.24 1.42
N ASP A 101 -3.94 -5.65 1.44
CA ASP A 101 -4.45 -4.89 0.30
C ASP A 101 -3.70 -3.55 0.12
N ASN A 102 -3.42 -2.83 1.22
CA ASN A 102 -2.64 -1.60 1.16
C ASN A 102 -1.18 -1.87 0.76
N PHE A 103 -0.58 -2.95 1.27
CA PHE A 103 0.76 -3.37 0.86
C PHE A 103 0.85 -3.63 -0.65
N ILE A 104 -0.15 -4.31 -1.22
CA ILE A 104 -0.24 -4.54 -2.67
C ILE A 104 -0.42 -3.22 -3.42
N GLU A 105 -1.24 -2.27 -2.96
CA GLU A 105 -1.37 -0.95 -3.61
C GLU A 105 -0.06 -0.16 -3.57
N ILE A 106 0.68 -0.19 -2.45
CA ILE A 106 2.00 0.45 -2.35
C ILE A 106 2.93 -0.10 -3.43
N VAL A 107 3.04 -1.43 -3.54
CA VAL A 107 3.87 -2.08 -4.58
C VAL A 107 3.41 -1.66 -5.98
N LYS A 108 2.10 -1.71 -6.27
CA LYS A 108 1.58 -1.33 -7.59
C LYS A 108 1.82 0.15 -7.90
N LYS A 109 1.71 1.04 -6.91
CA LYS A 109 1.95 2.47 -7.09
C LYS A 109 3.40 2.74 -7.49
N GLU A 110 4.35 2.15 -6.79
CA GLU A 110 5.78 2.28 -7.09
C GLU A 110 6.10 1.75 -8.50
N LEU A 111 5.58 0.58 -8.85
CA LEU A 111 5.76 -0.02 -10.18
C LEU A 111 5.15 0.84 -11.30
N ARG A 112 3.93 1.38 -11.10
CA ARG A 112 3.29 2.31 -12.07
C ARG A 112 4.11 3.60 -12.25
N ASN A 113 4.81 4.03 -11.21
CA ASN A 113 5.71 5.18 -11.25
C ASN A 113 7.09 4.85 -11.85
N GLY A 114 7.31 3.59 -12.26
CA GLY A 114 8.56 3.15 -12.89
C GLY A 114 9.67 2.80 -11.90
N PHE A 115 9.34 2.52 -10.64
CA PHE A 115 10.30 2.14 -9.60
C PHE A 115 10.16 0.65 -9.24
N PRO A 116 11.12 -0.20 -9.66
CA PRO A 116 11.25 -1.55 -9.15
C PRO A 116 11.54 -1.56 -7.65
N LEU A 117 11.12 -2.63 -6.99
CA LEU A 117 11.16 -2.76 -5.54
C LEU A 117 12.08 -3.89 -5.13
N TYR A 118 12.85 -3.67 -4.06
CA TYR A 118 13.46 -4.77 -3.33
C TYR A 118 12.38 -5.43 -2.47
N ILE A 119 12.29 -6.76 -2.52
CA ILE A 119 11.43 -7.55 -1.65
C ILE A 119 12.29 -8.55 -0.90
N SER A 120 11.96 -8.80 0.36
CA SER A 120 12.53 -9.92 1.10
C SER A 120 11.47 -10.60 1.95
N GLY A 121 11.63 -11.89 2.18
CA GLY A 121 10.75 -12.65 3.05
C GLY A 121 11.41 -13.94 3.54
N ASP A 122 10.85 -14.47 4.61
CA ASP A 122 11.35 -15.65 5.29
C ASP A 122 10.49 -16.88 4.98
N SER A 123 11.15 -18.03 4.97
CA SER A 123 10.51 -19.33 4.87
C SER A 123 10.17 -19.89 6.25
N LYS A 124 9.02 -20.56 6.37
CA LYS A 124 8.64 -21.35 7.57
C LYS A 124 9.65 -22.45 7.91
N THR A 125 10.27 -23.03 6.88
CA THR A 125 11.22 -24.14 7.01
C THR A 125 12.67 -23.69 7.23
N GLY A 126 12.89 -22.39 7.43
CA GLY A 126 14.21 -21.79 7.65
C GLY A 126 14.78 -21.09 6.41
N GLY A 127 15.59 -20.06 6.65
CA GLY A 127 16.17 -19.20 5.62
C GLY A 127 15.26 -18.05 5.18
N GLY A 128 15.88 -16.96 4.74
CA GLY A 128 15.22 -15.82 4.12
C GLY A 128 15.82 -15.57 2.74
N HIS A 129 15.04 -14.93 1.87
CA HIS A 129 15.49 -14.57 0.53
C HIS A 129 15.16 -13.12 0.23
N ALA A 130 15.93 -12.52 -0.66
CA ALA A 130 15.71 -11.17 -1.18
C ALA A 130 15.73 -11.19 -2.71
N TRP A 131 14.83 -10.44 -3.32
CA TRP A 131 14.62 -10.43 -4.77
C TRP A 131 14.09 -9.08 -5.24
N VAL A 132 13.93 -8.92 -6.55
CA VAL A 132 13.38 -7.71 -7.16
C VAL A 132 11.97 -7.99 -7.67
N CYS A 133 11.06 -7.03 -7.45
CA CYS A 133 9.78 -6.96 -8.13
C CYS A 133 9.78 -5.79 -9.10
N ASP A 134 9.49 -6.06 -10.36
CA ASP A 134 9.66 -5.11 -11.48
C ASP A 134 8.44 -5.06 -12.43
N GLY A 135 7.34 -5.72 -12.07
CA GLY A 135 6.10 -5.66 -12.84
C GLY A 135 4.92 -6.30 -12.14
N PHE A 136 3.71 -6.10 -12.67
CA PHE A 136 2.51 -6.82 -12.28
C PHE A 136 1.58 -7.00 -13.48
N ASP A 137 0.76 -8.05 -13.46
CA ASP A 137 -0.20 -8.35 -14.52
C ASP A 137 -1.62 -7.94 -14.14
N GLU A 138 -2.54 -8.18 -15.07
CA GLU A 138 -3.95 -7.87 -14.89
C GLU A 138 -4.58 -8.72 -13.77
N GLU A 139 -4.01 -9.86 -13.42
CA GLU A 139 -4.49 -10.72 -12.34
C GLU A 139 -3.99 -10.34 -10.93
N ASP A 140 -3.31 -9.20 -10.78
CA ASP A 140 -2.63 -8.80 -9.53
C ASP A 140 -1.54 -9.79 -9.08
N ARG A 141 -0.92 -10.49 -10.04
CA ARG A 141 0.34 -11.19 -9.81
C ARG A 141 1.50 -10.28 -10.18
N PHE A 142 2.60 -10.45 -9.48
CA PHE A 142 3.77 -9.58 -9.53
C PHE A 142 4.94 -10.33 -10.13
N HIS A 143 5.58 -9.75 -11.14
CA HIS A 143 6.79 -10.30 -11.73
C HIS A 143 7.93 -10.20 -10.71
N MET A 144 8.58 -11.34 -10.46
CA MET A 144 9.68 -11.47 -9.51
C MET A 144 10.93 -11.93 -10.26
N ASN A 145 12.03 -11.21 -10.04
CA ASN A 145 13.37 -11.63 -10.39
C ASN A 145 14.09 -12.11 -9.12
N PHE A 146 14.21 -13.43 -8.95
CA PHE A 146 14.78 -14.03 -7.73
C PHE A 146 16.30 -13.97 -7.65
N GLY A 147 17.00 -13.47 -8.67
CA GLY A 147 18.46 -13.39 -8.67
C GLY A 147 19.16 -14.72 -8.96
N TRP A 148 18.46 -15.71 -9.52
CA TRP A 148 18.99 -17.04 -9.86
C TRP A 148 19.16 -17.25 -11.36
N ASN A 149 19.73 -16.26 -12.07
CA ASN A 149 19.96 -16.33 -13.52
C ASN A 149 18.69 -16.65 -14.34
N GLY A 150 17.54 -16.11 -13.91
CA GLY A 150 16.25 -16.35 -14.55
C GLY A 150 15.48 -17.56 -14.01
N GLN A 151 16.11 -18.44 -13.23
CA GLN A 151 15.42 -19.57 -12.63
C GLN A 151 14.32 -19.07 -11.68
N ALA A 152 13.12 -19.64 -11.86
CA ALA A 152 11.90 -19.28 -11.12
C ALA A 152 11.44 -17.83 -11.27
N ASN A 153 11.99 -17.04 -12.20
CA ASN A 153 11.41 -15.74 -12.50
C ASN A 153 10.00 -15.93 -13.09
N GLY A 154 9.07 -15.05 -12.71
CA GLY A 154 7.69 -15.17 -13.15
C GLY A 154 6.73 -14.38 -12.28
N TYR A 155 5.43 -14.61 -12.49
CA TYR A 155 4.35 -13.88 -11.84
C TYR A 155 3.81 -14.61 -10.60
N TYR A 156 3.87 -13.95 -9.44
CA TYR A 156 3.50 -14.51 -8.14
C TYR A 156 2.53 -13.62 -7.36
N SER A 157 1.73 -14.23 -6.48
CA SER A 157 0.86 -13.50 -5.56
C SER A 157 1.64 -13.01 -4.34
N LEU A 158 1.56 -11.72 -4.01
CA LEU A 158 2.10 -11.17 -2.74
C LEU A 158 1.26 -11.56 -1.50
N ALA A 159 0.05 -12.08 -1.71
CA ALA A 159 -0.75 -12.64 -0.62
C ALA A 159 -0.25 -14.06 -0.26
N THR A 160 0.04 -14.89 -1.27
CA THR A 160 0.30 -16.33 -1.13
C THR A 160 1.51 -16.80 -1.95
N LEU A 161 2.65 -16.13 -1.84
CA LEU A 161 3.85 -16.45 -2.63
C LEU A 161 4.42 -17.84 -2.30
N SER A 162 4.60 -18.67 -3.32
CA SER A 162 5.20 -20.00 -3.21
C SER A 162 6.10 -20.23 -4.42
N VAL A 163 7.36 -20.59 -4.17
CA VAL A 163 8.38 -20.82 -5.20
C VAL A 163 8.70 -22.31 -5.24
N THR A 164 8.45 -22.95 -6.38
CA THR A 164 8.53 -24.41 -6.53
C THR A 164 9.95 -24.93 -6.76
N SER A 165 10.87 -24.10 -7.28
CA SER A 165 12.27 -24.48 -7.51
C SER A 165 13.20 -23.31 -7.18
N THR A 166 13.85 -23.39 -6.02
CA THR A 166 14.72 -22.32 -5.51
C THR A 166 16.17 -22.42 -5.98
N GLY A 167 16.97 -21.40 -5.70
CA GLY A 167 18.40 -21.37 -6.02
C GLY A 167 19.23 -22.43 -5.29
N SER A 168 20.50 -22.52 -5.66
CA SER A 168 21.45 -23.50 -5.14
C SER A 168 21.66 -23.40 -3.63
N GLU A 169 21.53 -22.22 -3.04
CA GLU A 169 21.64 -21.99 -1.61
C GLU A 169 20.56 -22.73 -0.79
N PHE A 170 19.44 -23.07 -1.44
CA PHE A 170 18.31 -23.84 -0.89
C PHE A 170 18.22 -25.26 -1.47
N ASN A 171 19.22 -25.72 -2.22
CA ASN A 171 19.24 -27.03 -2.89
C ASN A 171 18.03 -27.29 -3.81
N GLY A 172 17.43 -26.25 -4.41
CA GLY A 172 16.26 -26.42 -5.28
C GLY A 172 14.94 -26.72 -4.57
N ALA A 173 14.90 -26.70 -3.24
CA ALA A 173 13.71 -27.04 -2.46
C ALA A 173 12.56 -26.03 -2.66
N GLN A 174 11.31 -26.48 -2.49
CA GLN A 174 10.16 -25.57 -2.50
C GLN A 174 10.14 -24.73 -1.22
N HIS A 175 9.97 -23.41 -1.37
CA HIS A 175 9.87 -22.48 -0.26
C HIS A 175 8.76 -21.45 -0.46
N SER A 176 8.14 -21.03 0.64
CA SER A 176 7.19 -19.92 0.67
C SER A 176 7.79 -18.78 1.49
N PHE A 177 8.41 -17.81 0.82
CA PHE A 177 9.04 -16.63 1.42
C PHE A 177 8.00 -15.57 1.86
N ASN A 178 6.95 -16.02 2.55
CA ASN A 178 5.78 -15.20 2.92
C ASN A 178 5.81 -14.65 4.33
N LEU A 179 6.73 -15.12 5.17
CA LEU A 179 6.85 -14.62 6.53
C LEU A 179 7.66 -13.33 6.52
N ARG A 180 7.28 -12.37 7.39
CA ARG A 180 7.99 -11.08 7.55
C ARG A 180 8.34 -10.43 6.20
N LEU A 181 7.33 -10.37 5.32
CA LEU A 181 7.51 -9.80 3.99
C LEU A 181 7.77 -8.30 4.10
N HIS A 182 8.95 -7.89 3.62
CA HIS A 182 9.39 -6.51 3.54
C HIS A 182 9.48 -6.08 2.08
N VAL A 183 9.11 -4.84 1.81
CA VAL A 183 9.38 -4.15 0.55
C VAL A 183 10.22 -2.92 0.89
N ILE A 184 11.20 -2.61 0.06
CA ILE A 184 11.89 -1.31 0.10
C ILE A 184 11.52 -0.57 -1.17
N ALA A 185 10.85 0.57 -1.02
CA ALA A 185 10.66 1.58 -2.06
C ALA A 185 11.99 2.30 -2.30
N ILE A 186 12.41 2.47 -3.56
CA ILE A 186 13.78 2.90 -3.89
C ILE A 186 13.72 3.95 -5.00
N HIS A 187 14.00 5.21 -4.66
CA HIS A 187 13.97 6.33 -5.60
C HIS A 187 15.37 6.96 -5.70
N PRO A 188 16.02 7.01 -6.88
CA PRO A 188 17.33 7.65 -7.00
C PRO A 188 17.22 9.15 -6.76
N ASN A 189 18.20 9.75 -6.09
CA ASN A 189 18.28 11.21 -5.93
C ASN A 189 18.77 11.92 -7.21
N LYS A 190 18.19 11.56 -8.36
CA LYS A 190 18.41 12.25 -9.63
C LYS A 190 17.51 13.50 -9.71
N PRO A 191 17.94 14.53 -10.46
CA PRO A 191 17.05 15.62 -10.83
C PRO A 191 15.75 15.08 -11.45
N ASN A 192 14.62 15.68 -11.08
CA ASN A 192 13.27 15.36 -11.57
C ASN A 192 12.76 13.93 -11.24
N THR A 193 13.41 13.20 -10.34
CA THR A 193 12.83 11.96 -9.80
C THR A 193 11.83 12.29 -8.69
N PRO A 194 10.56 11.84 -8.80
CA PRO A 194 9.59 11.95 -7.72
C PRO A 194 10.15 11.41 -6.40
N LYS A 195 9.73 11.97 -5.27
CA LYS A 195 10.07 11.43 -3.95
C LYS A 195 9.15 10.26 -3.59
N ILE A 196 9.60 9.40 -2.67
CA ILE A 196 8.75 8.37 -2.06
C ILE A 196 7.59 9.09 -1.35
N ASP A 197 6.38 8.55 -1.45
CA ASP A 197 5.19 9.10 -0.80
C ASP A 197 5.41 9.31 0.71
N ASP A 198 5.02 10.47 1.23
CA ASP A 198 5.20 10.86 2.62
C ASP A 198 4.59 9.85 3.61
N ASP A 199 3.55 9.10 3.21
CA ASP A 199 2.93 8.05 4.03
C ASP A 199 3.85 6.87 4.34
N ILE A 200 4.81 6.60 3.44
CA ILE A 200 5.71 5.47 3.54
C ILE A 200 7.17 5.89 3.53
N ALA A 201 7.48 7.19 3.44
CA ALA A 201 8.83 7.71 3.43
C ALA A 201 9.61 7.31 4.69
N TYR A 202 10.95 7.31 4.61
CA TYR A 202 11.78 6.97 5.76
C TYR A 202 11.47 7.89 6.94
N GLN A 203 11.37 7.30 8.14
CA GLN A 203 10.99 7.99 9.38
C GLN A 203 9.57 8.60 9.38
N SER A 204 8.76 8.34 8.36
CA SER A 204 7.35 8.72 8.39
C SER A 204 6.67 8.17 9.66
N PRO A 205 5.80 8.94 10.33
CA PRO A 205 5.02 8.45 11.47
C PRO A 205 4.24 7.20 11.09
N ASN A 206 4.38 6.14 11.89
CA ASN A 206 3.68 4.87 11.67
C ASN A 206 2.58 4.70 12.72
N ILE A 207 1.49 5.46 12.56
CA ILE A 207 0.33 5.46 13.45
C ILE A 207 -0.80 4.70 12.78
N LYS A 208 -1.49 3.85 13.54
CA LYS A 208 -2.57 2.98 13.04
C LYS A 208 -3.82 3.14 13.91
N PHE A 209 -5.01 3.04 13.32
CA PHE A 209 -6.25 2.89 14.08
C PHE A 209 -6.46 1.44 14.52
N ASN A 210 -6.84 1.25 15.78
CA ASN A 210 -7.18 -0.07 16.33
C ASN A 210 -8.66 -0.39 16.10
N ASN A 211 -9.13 -1.51 16.65
CA ASN A 211 -10.51 -1.96 16.44
C ASN A 211 -11.56 -1.13 17.20
N ASP A 212 -11.12 -0.24 18.10
CA ASP A 212 -11.97 0.76 18.77
C ASP A 212 -11.91 2.13 18.05
N GLY A 213 -11.23 2.17 16.90
CA GLY A 213 -10.97 3.36 16.10
C GLY A 213 -12.26 4.01 15.60
N MET A 214 -12.39 5.31 15.82
CA MET A 214 -13.56 6.07 15.36
C MET A 214 -13.16 7.45 14.88
N MET A 215 -13.87 7.94 13.86
CA MET A 215 -13.87 9.35 13.48
C MET A 215 -15.31 9.79 13.16
N ALA A 216 -15.73 10.92 13.72
CA ALA A 216 -17.08 11.44 13.55
C ALA A 216 -17.11 12.96 13.66
N PHE A 217 -18.16 13.59 13.11
CA PHE A 217 -18.48 14.97 13.42
C PHE A 217 -18.92 15.09 14.88
N VAL A 218 -18.56 16.20 15.52
CA VAL A 218 -19.10 16.56 16.83
C VAL A 218 -20.42 17.28 16.60
N GLY A 219 -21.52 16.55 16.76
CA GLY A 219 -22.86 16.97 16.33
C GLY A 219 -23.17 16.46 14.92
N ASP A 220 -24.16 17.07 14.27
CA ASP A 220 -24.55 16.70 12.91
C ASP A 220 -23.46 17.07 11.90
N ALA A 221 -23.35 16.26 10.84
CA ALA A 221 -22.44 16.55 9.74
C ALA A 221 -22.89 17.82 9.01
N PRO A 222 -22.00 18.81 8.79
CA PRO A 222 -22.37 20.06 8.15
C PRO A 222 -22.80 19.86 6.69
N THR A 223 -23.93 20.44 6.30
CA THR A 223 -24.43 20.41 4.91
C THR A 223 -23.98 21.62 4.09
N THR A 224 -23.28 22.57 4.72
CA THR A 224 -22.68 23.75 4.08
C THR A 224 -21.30 24.04 4.65
N THR A 225 -20.43 24.65 3.86
CA THR A 225 -19.06 24.99 4.28
C THR A 225 -19.06 26.03 5.40
N SER A 226 -18.29 25.79 6.45
CA SER A 226 -18.08 26.71 7.57
C SER A 226 -16.63 26.65 8.07
N ASP A 227 -16.23 27.63 8.89
CA ASP A 227 -14.91 27.70 9.55
C ASP A 227 -14.90 27.09 10.97
N ALA A 228 -16.03 26.49 11.39
CA ALA A 228 -16.25 26.00 12.76
C ALA A 228 -16.67 24.52 12.82
N SER A 229 -16.46 23.76 11.75
CA SER A 229 -16.84 22.34 11.69
C SER A 229 -15.96 21.54 12.64
N LYS A 230 -16.55 20.71 13.50
CA LYS A 230 -15.77 19.92 14.47
C LYS A 230 -15.78 18.45 14.09
N VAL A 231 -14.59 17.87 13.97
CA VAL A 231 -14.40 16.43 13.79
C VAL A 231 -13.55 15.92 14.93
N MET A 232 -13.90 14.76 15.45
CA MET A 232 -13.13 14.05 16.45
C MET A 232 -12.66 12.71 15.91
N TYR A 233 -11.54 12.21 16.44
CA TYR A 233 -11.18 10.82 16.31
C TYR A 233 -10.55 10.26 17.58
N THR A 234 -10.56 8.93 17.70
CA THR A 234 -10.01 8.16 18.84
C THR A 234 -9.64 6.74 18.39
N GLY A 235 -8.98 5.96 19.24
CA GLY A 235 -8.68 4.54 19.05
C GLY A 235 -7.53 4.34 18.08
N PHE A 236 -6.37 4.92 18.39
CA PHE A 236 -5.18 4.84 17.53
C PHE A 236 -3.91 4.62 18.35
N ILE A 237 -2.90 4.02 17.70
CA ILE A 237 -1.69 3.49 18.35
C ILE A 237 -0.44 3.87 17.55
N ASN A 238 0.66 4.17 18.25
CA ASN A 238 1.97 4.19 17.61
C ASN A 238 2.43 2.75 17.38
N GLN A 239 2.31 2.27 16.14
CA GLN A 239 2.77 0.93 15.76
C GLN A 239 4.21 0.91 15.24
N ALA A 240 4.91 2.06 15.25
CA ALA A 240 6.32 2.09 14.90
C ALA A 240 7.13 1.28 15.92
N ASN A 241 8.24 0.68 15.48
CA ASN A 241 9.28 0.15 16.37
C ASN A 241 10.19 1.25 16.93
N ALA A 242 9.68 2.47 17.05
CA ALA A 242 10.42 3.66 17.46
C ALA A 242 9.48 4.64 18.18
N VAL A 243 10.07 5.52 18.98
CA VAL A 243 9.34 6.64 19.59
C VAL A 243 8.95 7.67 18.53
N LEU A 244 7.83 8.36 18.77
CA LEU A 244 7.41 9.52 17.99
C LEU A 244 7.33 10.75 18.91
N VAL A 245 8.18 11.74 18.65
CA VAL A 245 7.91 13.13 19.03
C VAL A 245 7.35 13.81 17.79
N GLY A 246 6.12 14.30 17.87
CA GLY A 246 5.38 14.75 16.70
C GLY A 246 3.96 15.21 17.03
N ASP A 247 3.30 15.74 16.01
CA ASP A 247 1.92 16.21 16.09
C ASP A 247 0.97 15.29 15.32
N ILE A 248 -0.32 15.35 15.67
CA ILE A 248 -1.39 14.68 14.94
C ILE A 248 -2.35 15.73 14.38
N GLY A 249 -3.19 15.36 13.42
CA GLY A 249 -4.11 16.30 12.78
C GLY A 249 -5.11 15.65 11.84
N LEU A 250 -5.84 16.50 11.14
CA LEU A 250 -6.67 16.13 10.00
C LEU A 250 -6.14 16.80 8.72
N GLY A 251 -5.93 15.99 7.69
CA GLY A 251 -5.54 16.45 6.36
C GLY A 251 -6.74 16.41 5.42
N ILE A 252 -6.92 17.49 4.65
CA ILE A 252 -7.88 17.55 3.54
C ILE A 252 -7.10 17.34 2.26
N TYR A 253 -7.50 16.35 1.48
CA TYR A 253 -6.91 16.00 0.20
C TYR A 253 -7.92 16.24 -0.92
N ASP A 254 -7.47 16.72 -2.08
CA ASP A 254 -8.29 16.82 -3.28
C ASP A 254 -8.52 15.45 -3.95
N GLN A 255 -9.22 15.45 -5.09
CA GLN A 255 -9.58 14.24 -5.82
C GLN A 255 -8.35 13.53 -6.41
N GLU A 256 -7.29 14.28 -6.70
CA GLU A 256 -5.99 13.79 -7.16
C GLU A 256 -5.13 13.24 -6.02
N GLY A 257 -5.58 13.38 -4.76
CA GLY A 257 -4.91 12.89 -3.57
C GLY A 257 -3.77 13.81 -3.09
N LYS A 258 -3.77 15.08 -3.48
CA LYS A 258 -2.83 16.10 -2.97
C LYS A 258 -3.37 16.73 -1.70
N LEU A 259 -2.51 16.86 -0.69
CA LEU A 259 -2.83 17.52 0.57
C LEU A 259 -3.03 19.03 0.34
N VAL A 260 -4.26 19.52 0.50
CA VAL A 260 -4.62 20.93 0.29
C VAL A 260 -4.75 21.72 1.58
N LYS A 261 -5.03 21.07 2.71
CA LYS A 261 -5.14 21.72 4.02
C LYS A 261 -4.76 20.78 5.15
N VAL A 262 -4.08 21.32 6.16
CA VAL A 262 -3.71 20.61 7.39
C VAL A 262 -4.32 21.34 8.58
N THR A 263 -4.94 20.59 9.47
CA THR A 263 -5.52 21.04 10.73
C THR A 263 -4.78 20.29 11.85
N PRO A 264 -3.64 20.82 12.33
CA PRO A 264 -2.83 20.15 13.35
C PRO A 264 -3.48 20.30 14.72
N TYR A 265 -3.19 19.39 15.64
CA TYR A 265 -3.65 19.49 17.03
C TYR A 265 -3.16 20.79 17.68
N GLY A 266 -1.92 21.21 17.40
CA GLY A 266 -1.35 22.46 17.92
C GLY A 266 -1.98 23.77 17.45
N GLN A 267 -2.96 23.77 16.52
CA GLN A 267 -3.44 24.98 15.84
C GLN A 267 -4.11 26.04 16.74
N ASP A 268 -4.68 25.64 17.89
CA ASP A 268 -5.48 26.52 18.76
C ASP A 268 -4.70 26.96 20.01
N GLY A 269 -3.38 27.19 19.85
CA GLY A 269 -2.47 27.48 20.97
C GLY A 269 -2.14 26.27 21.84
N ARG A 270 -2.64 25.07 21.47
CA ARG A 270 -2.24 23.78 22.03
C ARG A 270 -0.78 23.51 21.71
N LYS A 271 -0.10 22.75 22.57
CA LYS A 271 1.26 22.29 22.25
C LYS A 271 1.17 21.19 21.19
N ILE A 272 2.32 20.81 20.64
CA ILE A 272 2.44 19.59 19.82
C ILE A 272 1.88 18.41 20.63
N PHE A 273 1.03 17.59 20.01
CA PHE A 273 0.26 16.53 20.66
C PHE A 273 1.10 15.67 21.60
N SER A 274 2.19 15.10 21.10
CA SER A 274 3.05 14.21 21.89
C SER A 274 3.68 14.91 23.11
N LYS A 275 4.13 16.16 22.94
CA LYS A 275 4.68 16.98 24.04
C LYS A 275 3.64 17.34 25.09
N GLU A 276 2.38 17.50 24.69
CA GLU A 276 1.28 17.75 25.62
C GLU A 276 0.83 16.48 26.35
N ARG A 277 0.79 15.35 25.63
CA ARG A 277 0.23 14.10 26.14
C ARG A 277 1.23 13.29 26.98
N PHE A 278 2.50 13.30 26.61
CA PHE A 278 3.54 12.43 27.19
C PHE A 278 4.58 13.25 27.98
N VAL A 279 4.12 14.20 28.79
CA VAL A 279 5.00 15.10 29.57
C VAL A 279 5.96 14.35 30.49
N PHE A 280 5.53 13.22 31.05
CA PHE A 280 6.37 12.38 31.93
C PHE A 280 7.32 11.44 31.18
N ASN A 281 7.32 11.49 29.84
CA ASN A 281 8.18 10.70 28.97
C ASN A 281 8.84 11.61 27.92
N ASP A 282 9.24 12.83 28.31
CA ASP A 282 9.91 13.82 27.45
C ASP A 282 9.18 14.17 26.14
N GLY A 283 7.86 13.99 26.11
CA GLY A 283 7.04 14.17 24.91
C GLY A 283 7.17 13.04 23.89
N GLU A 284 7.79 11.92 24.25
CA GLU A 284 7.97 10.75 23.41
C GLU A 284 6.75 9.82 23.50
N TRP A 285 6.09 9.62 22.36
CA TRP A 285 5.07 8.60 22.21
C TRP A 285 5.73 7.26 21.89
N VAL A 286 5.80 6.37 22.88
CA VAL A 286 6.46 5.06 22.73
C VAL A 286 5.71 4.12 21.79
N SER A 287 6.44 3.13 21.26
CA SER A 287 5.88 2.01 20.52
C SER A 287 4.79 1.30 21.36
N GLY A 288 3.66 1.00 20.74
CA GLY A 288 2.51 0.38 21.39
C GLY A 288 1.66 1.33 22.24
N GLY A 289 2.02 2.62 22.36
CA GLY A 289 1.22 3.59 23.11
C GLY A 289 -0.12 3.84 22.42
N VAL A 290 -1.22 3.57 23.13
CA VAL A 290 -2.60 3.72 22.62
C VAL A 290 -3.22 5.03 23.10
N ILE A 291 -4.00 5.68 22.23
CA ILE A 291 -4.84 6.83 22.54
C ILE A 291 -6.30 6.45 22.32
N ASN A 292 -7.06 6.40 23.42
CA ASN A 292 -8.50 6.11 23.43
C ASN A 292 -9.36 7.32 23.81
N ASP A 293 -8.74 8.46 24.11
CA ASP A 293 -9.46 9.70 24.36
C ASP A 293 -9.88 10.36 23.05
N LYS A 294 -11.06 11.00 23.07
CA LYS A 294 -11.59 11.74 21.93
C LYS A 294 -10.74 13.00 21.68
N VAL A 295 -9.99 13.03 20.58
CA VAL A 295 -9.26 14.22 20.14
C VAL A 295 -10.11 14.99 19.14
N THR A 296 -10.41 16.26 19.42
CA THR A 296 -11.26 17.10 18.57
C THR A 296 -10.46 18.18 17.84
N PHE A 297 -10.84 18.42 16.59
CA PHE A 297 -10.27 19.38 15.67
C PHE A 297 -11.37 20.31 15.16
N THR A 298 -11.09 21.61 15.13
CA THR A 298 -11.94 22.60 14.46
C THR A 298 -11.38 22.81 13.06
N LEU A 299 -12.17 22.43 12.06
CA LEU A 299 -11.84 22.43 10.65
C LEU A 299 -12.49 23.63 9.98
N ASP A 300 -11.74 24.20 9.04
CA ASP A 300 -12.23 25.23 8.16
C ASP A 300 -12.46 24.67 6.74
N PHE A 301 -13.73 24.49 6.41
CA PHE A 301 -14.21 24.10 5.07
C PHE A 301 -14.61 25.31 4.22
N LYS A 302 -14.65 26.52 4.77
CA LYS A 302 -15.09 27.75 4.09
C LYS A 302 -14.20 28.09 2.89
N SER A 303 -12.92 27.73 2.97
CA SER A 303 -11.95 27.95 1.89
C SER A 303 -12.01 26.91 0.76
N LEU A 304 -12.86 25.87 0.88
CA LEU A 304 -12.94 24.82 -0.13
C LEU A 304 -13.78 25.30 -1.32
N THR A 305 -13.21 25.13 -2.52
CA THR A 305 -13.90 25.40 -3.78
C THR A 305 -14.75 24.20 -4.20
N ASN A 306 -15.45 24.30 -5.33
CA ASN A 306 -16.16 23.17 -5.87
C ASN A 306 -15.18 22.02 -6.18
N GLY A 307 -15.50 20.80 -5.75
CA GLY A 307 -14.63 19.64 -5.89
C GLY A 307 -14.97 18.49 -4.95
N THR A 308 -14.27 17.38 -5.11
CA THR A 308 -14.34 16.23 -4.21
C THR A 308 -13.12 16.22 -3.31
N TYR A 309 -13.34 16.05 -2.01
CA TYR A 309 -12.29 16.07 -1.00
C TYR A 309 -12.37 14.84 -0.09
N SER A 310 -11.21 14.39 0.36
CA SER A 310 -11.07 13.34 1.37
C SER A 310 -10.39 13.88 2.62
N LEU A 311 -10.98 13.64 3.79
CA LEU A 311 -10.40 13.93 5.09
C LEU A 311 -9.78 12.67 5.70
N TYR A 312 -8.51 12.77 6.09
CA TYR A 312 -7.79 11.68 6.76
C TYR A 312 -7.16 12.15 8.07
N PRO A 313 -7.17 11.30 9.13
CA PRO A 313 -6.24 11.44 10.23
C PRO A 313 -4.80 11.37 9.71
N ILE A 314 -3.96 12.32 10.15
CA ILE A 314 -2.55 12.44 9.74
C ILE A 314 -1.66 12.65 10.96
N ALA A 315 -0.38 12.30 10.84
CA ALA A 315 0.65 12.58 11.83
C ALA A 315 1.91 13.14 11.16
N ALA A 316 2.66 13.97 11.89
CA ALA A 316 3.96 14.49 11.46
C ALA A 316 4.99 14.31 12.57
N ARG A 317 6.19 13.89 12.19
CA ARG A 317 7.35 13.78 13.11
C ARG A 317 7.98 15.15 13.30
N MET A 318 8.42 15.46 14.52
CA MET A 318 9.29 16.60 14.78
C MET A 318 10.73 16.25 14.36
N LEU A 319 11.31 17.08 13.48
CA LEU A 319 12.68 16.96 13.00
C LEU A 319 13.67 17.51 14.03
N GLU A 320 14.96 17.25 13.80
CA GLU A 320 16.05 17.72 14.66
C GLU A 320 16.11 19.25 14.79
N ASP A 321 15.67 19.98 13.76
CA ASP A 321 15.59 21.45 13.77
C ASP A 321 14.38 22.00 14.57
N GLY A 322 13.59 21.10 15.18
CA GLY A 322 12.42 21.41 16.00
C GLY A 322 11.13 21.67 15.21
N LYS A 323 11.15 21.63 13.88
CA LYS A 323 9.94 21.77 13.05
C LYS A 323 9.25 20.43 12.82
N LEU A 324 7.99 20.48 12.42
CA LEU A 324 7.30 19.29 11.91
C LEU A 324 7.79 18.98 10.50
N GLY A 325 8.06 17.71 10.23
CA GLY A 325 8.31 17.16 8.91
C GLY A 325 7.02 16.99 8.11
N ALA A 326 7.09 16.13 7.09
CA ALA A 326 5.93 15.82 6.26
C ALA A 326 4.80 15.15 7.06
N TRP A 327 3.57 15.40 6.62
CA TRP A 327 2.37 14.81 7.18
C TRP A 327 2.03 13.52 6.45
N ALA A 328 1.92 12.44 7.21
CA ALA A 328 1.59 11.11 6.72
C ALA A 328 0.20 10.70 7.19
N ARG A 329 -0.57 10.03 6.34
CA ARG A 329 -1.85 9.42 6.69
C ARG A 329 -1.66 8.32 7.71
N MET A 330 -2.54 8.30 8.72
CA MET A 330 -2.62 7.17 9.65
C MET A 330 -3.19 5.94 8.92
N LYS A 331 -2.73 4.76 9.32
CA LYS A 331 -3.05 3.48 8.69
C LYS A 331 -4.33 2.89 9.25
N THR A 332 -5.00 2.08 8.42
CA THR A 332 -6.32 1.47 8.68
C THR A 332 -7.30 2.48 9.28
N ALA A 333 -7.23 3.74 8.84
CA ALA A 333 -7.93 4.85 9.44
C ALA A 333 -9.29 5.10 8.77
N PRO A 334 -10.29 5.56 9.53
CA PRO A 334 -11.50 6.12 8.95
C PRO A 334 -11.16 7.31 8.06
N ARG A 335 -11.98 7.56 7.04
CA ARG A 335 -11.92 8.78 6.25
C ARG A 335 -13.33 9.32 6.01
N ILE A 336 -13.42 10.60 5.72
CA ILE A 336 -14.66 11.23 5.23
C ILE A 336 -14.39 11.64 3.79
N VAL A 337 -15.29 11.28 2.88
CA VAL A 337 -15.25 11.77 1.49
C VAL A 337 -16.46 12.64 1.28
N MET A 338 -16.25 13.85 0.76
CA MET A 338 -17.29 14.84 0.56
C MET A 338 -17.12 15.56 -0.77
N LYS A 339 -18.25 15.92 -1.38
CA LYS A 339 -18.34 16.79 -2.55
C LYS A 339 -18.81 18.17 -2.10
N VAL A 340 -18.08 19.21 -2.50
CA VAL A 340 -18.44 20.60 -2.28
C VAL A 340 -18.96 21.17 -3.59
N GLU A 341 -20.17 21.73 -3.59
CA GLU A 341 -20.77 22.40 -4.75
C GLU A 341 -21.52 23.65 -4.30
N ASN A 342 -21.01 24.82 -4.69
CA ASN A 342 -21.58 26.12 -4.33
C ASN A 342 -21.79 26.24 -2.82
N SER A 343 -20.73 25.90 -2.06
CA SER A 343 -20.71 25.85 -0.59
C SER A 343 -21.64 24.82 0.05
N LYS A 344 -22.38 24.00 -0.72
CA LYS A 344 -23.11 22.85 -0.18
C LYS A 344 -22.18 21.64 -0.11
N ILE A 345 -22.37 20.83 0.93
CA ILE A 345 -21.59 19.61 1.17
C ILE A 345 -22.50 18.40 1.02
N THR A 346 -22.10 17.47 0.17
CA THR A 346 -22.71 16.15 0.03
C THR A 346 -21.68 15.10 0.42
N TYR A 347 -22.03 14.19 1.33
CA TYR A 347 -21.10 13.14 1.77
C TYR A 347 -21.14 11.94 0.84
N LEU A 348 -19.97 11.57 0.34
CA LEU A 348 -19.77 10.37 -0.46
C LEU A 348 -19.38 9.17 0.39
N GLU A 349 -18.73 9.43 1.53
CA GLU A 349 -18.32 8.42 2.50
C GLU A 349 -18.33 9.02 3.91
N LEU A 350 -18.91 8.29 4.86
CA LEU A 350 -18.85 8.59 6.29
C LEU A 350 -18.46 7.30 7.04
N PRO A 351 -17.54 7.37 8.02
CA PRO A 351 -17.27 6.27 8.93
C PRO A 351 -18.53 5.89 9.72
N THR A 352 -18.65 4.62 10.09
CA THR A 352 -19.79 4.09 10.82
C THR A 352 -19.37 3.26 12.02
N GLU A 353 -20.24 3.15 13.02
CA GLU A 353 -20.03 2.26 14.17
C GLU A 353 -20.50 0.82 13.89
N LYS A 354 -21.30 0.63 12.83
CA LYS A 354 -21.85 -0.66 12.42
C LYS A 354 -21.19 -1.15 11.14
N PRO A 355 -21.21 -2.46 10.86
CA PRO A 355 -20.73 -3.01 9.60
C PRO A 355 -21.42 -2.37 8.40
N VAL A 356 -20.65 -1.61 7.64
CA VAL A 356 -21.11 -0.95 6.42
C VAL A 356 -20.03 -1.06 5.35
N PHE A 357 -20.47 -1.35 4.14
CA PHE A 357 -19.63 -1.51 2.97
C PHE A 357 -20.09 -0.57 1.87
N GLN A 358 -19.15 -0.12 1.06
CA GLN A 358 -19.45 0.66 -0.13
C GLN A 358 -18.47 0.32 -1.24
N LEU A 359 -18.91 0.49 -2.48
CA LEU A 359 -18.00 0.55 -3.61
C LEU A 359 -17.20 1.87 -3.54
N THR A 360 -15.96 1.83 -4.03
CA THR A 360 -15.09 3.02 -4.12
C THR A 360 -14.78 3.43 -5.54
N ALA A 361 -15.14 2.58 -6.49
CA ALA A 361 -15.06 2.79 -7.91
C ALA A 361 -16.19 2.00 -8.59
N GLU A 362 -16.49 2.36 -9.83
CA GLU A 362 -17.44 1.61 -10.63
C GLU A 362 -16.97 0.14 -10.81
N PRO A 363 -17.88 -0.84 -10.74
CA PRO A 363 -17.56 -2.22 -11.10
C PRO A 363 -16.94 -2.33 -12.50
N LYS A 364 -15.90 -3.13 -12.64
CA LYS A 364 -15.20 -3.33 -13.94
C LYS A 364 -15.27 -4.77 -14.39
N LEU A 365 -15.33 -4.97 -15.69
CA LEU A 365 -15.16 -6.29 -16.31
C LEU A 365 -13.77 -6.39 -16.94
N ASP A 366 -13.16 -7.57 -16.88
CA ASP A 366 -11.85 -7.82 -17.50
C ASP A 366 -11.93 -7.72 -19.03
N ASN A 367 -13.05 -8.18 -19.61
CA ASN A 367 -13.28 -8.17 -21.04
C ASN A 367 -14.61 -7.49 -21.40
N LYS A 368 -14.81 -7.20 -22.70
CA LYS A 368 -16.13 -6.81 -23.21
C LYS A 368 -17.15 -7.89 -22.82
N LEU A 369 -18.31 -7.47 -22.34
CA LEU A 369 -19.36 -8.40 -21.94
C LEU A 369 -19.94 -9.12 -23.16
N MET A 370 -19.74 -10.45 -23.23
CA MET A 370 -20.33 -11.31 -24.24
C MET A 370 -21.02 -12.50 -23.59
N LEU A 371 -22.25 -12.79 -24.01
CA LEU A 371 -23.04 -13.90 -23.45
C LEU A 371 -22.38 -15.24 -23.74
N GLY A 372 -22.27 -16.08 -22.72
CA GLY A 372 -21.65 -17.40 -22.77
C GLY A 372 -20.13 -17.40 -22.71
N GLU A 373 -19.48 -16.23 -22.73
CA GLU A 373 -18.03 -16.12 -22.63
C GLU A 373 -17.56 -15.92 -21.18
N PRO A 374 -16.38 -16.44 -20.81
CA PRO A 374 -15.78 -16.19 -19.51
C PRO A 374 -15.49 -14.70 -19.31
N ASN A 375 -15.91 -14.15 -18.18
CA ASN A 375 -15.53 -12.81 -17.75
C ASN A 375 -15.33 -12.76 -16.24
N VAL A 376 -14.71 -11.68 -15.75
CA VAL A 376 -14.47 -11.46 -14.33
C VAL A 376 -14.98 -10.06 -13.98
N LEU A 377 -15.82 -10.00 -12.95
CA LEU A 377 -16.26 -8.76 -12.34
C LEU A 377 -15.30 -8.38 -11.22
N ARG A 378 -14.74 -7.17 -11.30
CA ARG A 378 -13.89 -6.55 -10.28
C ARG A 378 -14.67 -5.50 -9.50
N LEU A 379 -14.62 -5.64 -8.19
CA LEU A 379 -15.22 -4.71 -7.23
C LEU A 379 -14.17 -4.19 -6.27
N ASP A 380 -14.12 -2.88 -6.05
CA ASP A 380 -13.31 -2.25 -5.02
C ASP A 380 -14.22 -1.87 -3.84
N ILE A 381 -14.34 -2.78 -2.88
CA ILE A 381 -15.27 -2.68 -1.75
C ILE A 381 -14.55 -2.18 -0.52
N ARG A 382 -14.94 -1.00 -0.04
CA ARG A 382 -14.42 -0.42 1.20
C ARG A 382 -15.33 -0.72 2.38
N LYS A 383 -14.71 -1.17 3.47
CA LYS A 383 -15.34 -1.29 4.78
C LYS A 383 -15.27 0.04 5.53
N LEU A 384 -16.35 0.46 6.18
CA LEU A 384 -16.49 1.80 6.78
C LEU A 384 -16.45 1.83 8.30
N ASP A 385 -16.12 0.72 8.95
CA ASP A 385 -16.02 0.61 10.41
C ASP A 385 -14.77 -0.17 10.85
N ALA A 386 -14.49 -0.09 12.15
CA ALA A 386 -13.27 -0.59 12.79
C ALA A 386 -13.27 -2.09 13.14
N ASN A 387 -14.32 -2.84 12.82
CA ASN A 387 -14.37 -4.27 13.15
C ASN A 387 -13.71 -5.13 12.07
N ILE A 388 -13.21 -6.30 12.42
CA ILE A 388 -12.83 -7.30 11.42
C ILE A 388 -14.11 -7.97 10.92
N PHE A 389 -14.21 -8.24 9.62
CA PHE A 389 -15.38 -8.88 9.05
C PHE A 389 -15.00 -9.97 8.05
N TYR A 390 -15.63 -11.12 8.19
CA TYR A 390 -15.49 -12.25 7.29
C TYR A 390 -16.83 -12.54 6.62
N GLY A 391 -16.87 -12.56 5.29
CA GLY A 391 -18.09 -12.92 4.58
C GLY A 391 -17.90 -13.25 3.11
N THR A 392 -18.92 -13.83 2.50
CA THR A 392 -18.98 -14.05 1.04
C THR A 392 -19.55 -12.81 0.37
N VAL A 393 -19.10 -12.52 -0.85
CA VAL A 393 -19.60 -11.42 -1.67
C VAL A 393 -20.46 -12.00 -2.77
N LYS A 394 -21.71 -11.58 -2.83
CA LYS A 394 -22.69 -11.95 -3.86
C LYS A 394 -23.04 -10.73 -4.70
N VAL A 395 -23.08 -10.91 -6.02
CA VAL A 395 -23.56 -9.92 -6.97
C VAL A 395 -24.75 -10.49 -7.73
N GLU A 396 -25.82 -9.69 -7.80
CA GLU A 396 -27.04 -10.01 -8.52
C GLU A 396 -27.23 -9.03 -9.67
N LEU A 397 -27.55 -9.56 -10.85
CA LEU A 397 -27.96 -8.79 -12.03
C LEU A 397 -29.49 -8.69 -12.02
N ILE A 398 -30.02 -7.47 -12.01
CA ILE A 398 -31.45 -7.18 -11.82
C ILE A 398 -31.97 -6.48 -13.08
N ASN A 399 -33.07 -6.98 -13.64
CA ASN A 399 -33.70 -6.35 -14.81
C ASN A 399 -34.63 -5.18 -14.41
N ASN A 400 -35.22 -4.50 -15.41
CA ASN A 400 -36.15 -3.38 -15.18
C ASN A 400 -37.44 -3.76 -14.43
N ASP A 401 -37.78 -5.05 -14.34
CA ASP A 401 -38.92 -5.56 -13.55
C ASP A 401 -38.53 -5.89 -12.10
N ASN A 402 -37.34 -5.47 -11.65
CA ASN A 402 -36.75 -5.83 -10.35
C ASN A 402 -36.56 -7.34 -10.12
N LYS A 403 -36.48 -8.14 -11.19
CA LYS A 403 -36.21 -9.57 -11.11
C LYS A 403 -34.71 -9.84 -11.22
N VAL A 404 -34.19 -10.66 -10.31
CA VAL A 404 -32.83 -11.20 -10.41
C VAL A 404 -32.78 -12.19 -11.57
N VAL A 405 -31.94 -11.90 -12.56
CA VAL A 405 -31.75 -12.73 -13.76
C VAL A 405 -30.43 -13.49 -13.78
N TYR A 406 -29.47 -13.07 -12.95
CA TYR A 406 -28.18 -13.73 -12.79
C TYR A 406 -27.61 -13.45 -11.40
N THR A 407 -26.88 -14.42 -10.85
CA THR A 407 -26.19 -14.29 -9.57
C THR A 407 -24.81 -14.89 -9.69
N THR A 408 -23.81 -14.22 -9.12
CA THR A 408 -22.48 -14.76 -8.90
C THR A 408 -22.05 -14.50 -7.45
N GLU A 409 -21.20 -15.37 -6.92
CA GLU A 409 -20.73 -15.31 -5.54
C GLU A 409 -19.27 -15.78 -5.46
N THR A 410 -18.55 -15.23 -4.50
CA THR A 410 -17.18 -15.65 -4.19
C THR A 410 -17.16 -17.11 -3.72
N ALA A 411 -16.21 -17.91 -4.22
CA ALA A 411 -16.10 -19.33 -3.87
C ALA A 411 -15.83 -19.62 -2.38
N GLY A 412 -15.42 -18.60 -1.62
CA GLY A 412 -15.21 -18.70 -0.18
C GLY A 412 -15.25 -17.33 0.49
N THR A 413 -15.05 -17.37 1.80
CA THR A 413 -15.08 -16.18 2.66
C THR A 413 -13.91 -15.24 2.36
N ILE A 414 -14.21 -13.96 2.28
CA ILE A 414 -13.26 -12.87 2.15
C ILE A 414 -13.09 -12.21 3.52
N ASP A 415 -11.85 -11.89 3.86
CA ASP A 415 -11.49 -11.05 4.99
C ASP A 415 -11.51 -9.57 4.58
N PHE A 416 -12.31 -8.78 5.29
CA PHE A 416 -12.39 -7.33 5.15
C PHE A 416 -11.77 -6.66 6.37
N ASP A 417 -10.56 -6.16 6.16
CA ASP A 417 -9.80 -5.38 7.14
C ASP A 417 -10.48 -4.04 7.47
N THR A 418 -10.13 -3.51 8.64
CA THR A 418 -10.69 -2.28 9.19
C THR A 418 -10.38 -1.09 8.29
N PHE A 419 -11.42 -0.31 7.95
CA PHE A 419 -11.33 0.87 7.08
C PHE A 419 -10.52 0.68 5.78
N THR A 420 -10.47 -0.53 5.24
CA THR A 420 -9.64 -0.88 4.08
C THR A 420 -10.52 -1.14 2.85
N THR A 421 -9.97 -0.89 1.67
CA THR A 421 -10.60 -1.25 0.40
C THR A 421 -10.11 -2.63 -0.03
N LYS A 422 -11.04 -3.57 -0.12
CA LYS A 422 -10.81 -4.93 -0.60
C LYS A 422 -11.10 -5.01 -2.09
N ARG A 423 -10.14 -5.50 -2.89
CA ARG A 423 -10.39 -5.85 -4.29
C ARG A 423 -10.99 -7.25 -4.34
N VAL A 424 -12.18 -7.38 -4.90
CA VAL A 424 -12.91 -8.64 -5.02
C VAL A 424 -13.08 -8.97 -6.49
N ARG A 425 -12.78 -10.22 -6.85
CA ARG A 425 -12.94 -10.75 -8.21
C ARG A 425 -13.97 -11.87 -8.17
N LEU A 426 -15.01 -11.75 -9.01
CA LEU A 426 -16.04 -12.78 -9.16
C LEU A 426 -16.10 -13.27 -10.60
N PRO A 427 -16.30 -14.58 -10.83
CA PRO A 427 -16.63 -15.05 -12.17
C PRO A 427 -17.94 -14.39 -12.63
N PHE A 428 -17.99 -13.91 -13.87
CA PHE A 428 -19.15 -13.18 -14.40
C PHE A 428 -19.50 -13.68 -15.79
N ASN A 429 -19.99 -14.92 -15.83
CA ASN A 429 -20.27 -15.66 -17.06
C ASN A 429 -21.78 -15.67 -17.28
N LEU A 430 -22.27 -14.71 -18.06
CA LEU A 430 -23.71 -14.58 -18.32
C LEU A 430 -24.19 -15.70 -19.25
N PRO A 431 -25.32 -16.37 -18.95
CA PRO A 431 -25.88 -17.39 -19.83
C PRO A 431 -26.46 -16.78 -21.13
N TYR A 432 -26.62 -17.63 -22.15
CA TYR A 432 -27.03 -17.21 -23.50
C TYR A 432 -28.46 -16.69 -23.62
N ASP A 433 -29.30 -16.95 -22.62
CA ASP A 433 -30.74 -16.65 -22.60
C ASP A 433 -31.07 -15.32 -21.90
N ILE A 434 -30.07 -14.58 -21.42
CA ILE A 434 -30.27 -13.22 -20.93
C ILE A 434 -30.61 -12.30 -22.10
N ALA A 435 -31.74 -11.60 -21.98
CA ALA A 435 -32.17 -10.63 -22.96
C ALA A 435 -31.18 -9.45 -23.10
N SER A 436 -31.22 -8.78 -24.25
CA SER A 436 -30.58 -7.47 -24.37
C SER A 436 -31.30 -6.45 -23.50
N GLY A 437 -30.56 -5.45 -23.02
CA GLY A 437 -31.12 -4.38 -22.21
C GLY A 437 -30.16 -3.86 -21.16
N THR A 438 -30.68 -2.97 -20.31
CA THR A 438 -29.95 -2.40 -19.19
C THR A 438 -30.37 -3.11 -17.91
N TYR A 439 -29.36 -3.42 -17.08
CA TYR A 439 -29.52 -4.16 -15.84
C TYR A 439 -28.81 -3.44 -14.70
N HIS A 440 -29.33 -3.58 -13.48
CA HIS A 440 -28.70 -3.06 -12.27
C HIS A 440 -27.86 -4.14 -11.57
N LEU A 441 -26.73 -3.76 -11.01
CA LEU A 441 -25.90 -4.63 -10.18
C LEU A 441 -26.20 -4.39 -8.71
N ARG A 442 -26.62 -5.42 -7.98
CA ARG A 442 -26.76 -5.37 -6.52
C ARG A 442 -25.68 -6.22 -5.87
N THR A 443 -24.85 -5.60 -5.04
CA THR A 443 -23.80 -6.31 -4.29
C THR A 443 -24.19 -6.46 -2.82
N THR A 444 -24.10 -7.68 -2.30
CA THR A 444 -24.41 -8.02 -0.90
C THR A 444 -23.26 -8.81 -0.30
N ILE A 445 -22.92 -8.54 0.96
CA ILE A 445 -21.94 -9.32 1.72
C ILE A 445 -22.65 -10.05 2.84
N THR A 446 -22.44 -11.36 2.94
CA THR A 446 -23.08 -12.19 3.98
C THR A 446 -22.03 -12.73 4.93
N ASN A 447 -22.21 -12.49 6.24
CA ASN A 447 -21.30 -13.00 7.25
C ASN A 447 -21.54 -14.49 7.55
N THR A 448 -20.71 -15.07 8.41
CA THR A 448 -20.81 -16.49 8.83
C THR A 448 -22.10 -16.83 9.58
N ASP A 449 -22.81 -15.83 10.12
CA ASP A 449 -24.09 -15.98 10.82
C ASP A 449 -25.29 -15.79 9.87
N ASN A 450 -25.06 -15.76 8.55
CA ASN A 450 -26.05 -15.51 7.51
C ASN A 450 -26.74 -14.13 7.59
N ILE A 451 -26.09 -13.15 8.19
CA ILE A 451 -26.53 -11.75 8.18
C ILE A 451 -25.97 -11.07 6.94
N SER A 452 -26.87 -10.57 6.09
CA SER A 452 -26.53 -9.90 4.84
C SER A 452 -26.50 -8.38 4.96
N TYR A 453 -25.47 -7.77 4.39
CA TYR A 453 -25.23 -6.33 4.36
C TYR A 453 -25.18 -5.87 2.91
N LEU A 454 -26.06 -4.93 2.54
CA LEU A 454 -26.04 -4.32 1.22
C LEU A 454 -24.79 -3.44 1.09
N VAL A 455 -24.04 -3.62 0.01
CA VAL A 455 -22.92 -2.73 -0.35
C VAL A 455 -23.49 -1.49 -1.01
N ARG A 456 -23.15 -0.32 -0.48
CA ARG A 456 -23.61 0.96 -1.04
C ARG A 456 -22.93 1.23 -2.38
N GLU A 457 -23.69 1.79 -3.32
CA GLU A 457 -23.25 2.04 -4.69
C GLU A 457 -22.61 3.43 -4.86
N MET A 458 -21.87 3.89 -3.86
CA MET A 458 -21.12 5.14 -3.95
C MET A 458 -19.89 4.95 -4.87
N PRO A 459 -19.35 5.98 -5.54
CA PRO A 459 -19.69 7.40 -5.46
C PRO A 459 -20.81 7.88 -6.41
N SER A 460 -21.39 7.04 -7.27
CA SER A 460 -22.35 7.46 -8.31
C SER A 460 -23.68 7.99 -7.75
N GLN A 461 -24.05 7.63 -6.52
CA GLN A 461 -25.39 7.85 -5.91
C GLN A 461 -26.55 7.16 -6.65
N GLU A 462 -26.34 6.77 -7.91
CA GLU A 462 -27.24 6.01 -8.77
C GLU A 462 -26.82 4.54 -8.84
N PRO A 463 -27.77 3.61 -9.06
CA PRO A 463 -27.46 2.21 -9.24
C PRO A 463 -26.51 1.96 -10.43
N TYR A 464 -25.49 1.13 -10.25
CA TYR A 464 -24.59 0.70 -11.30
C TYR A 464 -25.34 -0.11 -12.34
N THR A 465 -25.21 0.32 -13.59
CA THR A 465 -25.89 -0.33 -14.72
C THR A 465 -24.90 -1.04 -15.65
N LEU A 466 -25.36 -2.15 -16.20
CA LEU A 466 -24.69 -2.93 -17.22
C LEU A 466 -25.60 -3.01 -18.44
N THR A 467 -25.08 -2.73 -19.64
CA THR A 467 -25.84 -2.88 -20.88
C THR A 467 -25.40 -4.14 -21.61
N ILE A 468 -26.38 -4.98 -21.95
CA ILE A 468 -26.21 -6.16 -22.79
C ILE A 468 -26.73 -5.81 -24.18
N GLU A 469 -25.83 -5.82 -25.16
CA GLU A 469 -26.16 -5.53 -26.55
C GLU A 469 -26.93 -6.70 -27.20
N GLU A 470 -27.82 -6.39 -28.15
CA GLU A 470 -28.41 -7.41 -29.01
C GLU A 470 -27.31 -8.12 -29.82
N LYS A 471 -27.42 -9.45 -29.96
CA LYS A 471 -26.54 -10.20 -30.87
C LYS A 471 -26.71 -9.62 -32.28
N SER A 472 -25.68 -8.97 -32.82
CA SER A 472 -25.70 -8.54 -34.22
C SER A 472 -25.83 -9.78 -35.10
N GLN A 473 -26.91 -9.88 -35.88
CA GLN A 473 -27.11 -10.97 -36.85
C GLN A 473 -26.14 -10.90 -38.06
N THR A 474 -25.17 -9.98 -38.08
CA THR A 474 -24.23 -9.82 -39.17
C THR A 474 -22.98 -10.67 -38.95
N GLY A 475 -23.05 -11.94 -39.34
CA GLY A 475 -21.88 -12.83 -39.34
C GLY A 475 -22.25 -14.31 -39.37
N ILE A 476 -23.04 -14.74 -40.36
CA ILE A 476 -23.10 -16.13 -40.82
C ILE A 476 -22.53 -16.16 -42.24
#